data_AF-A0A8T7EUU6-F1
#
_entry.id   AF-A0A8T7EUU6-F1
#
_cell.length_a   1.000
_cell.length_b   1.000
_cell.length_c   1.000
_cell.angle_alpha   90.00
_cell.angle_beta   90.00
_cell.angle_gamma   90.00
#
_symmetry.space_group_name_H-M   'P 1'
#
loop_
_entity.id
_entity.type
_entity.pdbx_description
1 polymer ?
#
loop_
_entity_poly.entity_id
_entity_poly.type
_entity_poly.pdbx_seq_one_letter_code
_entity_poly.pdbx_strand_id
1 'polypeptide(L)'
;MQSTLTVRVDGVLWTEVPRFYGREADEAVYIIRQDDEGDSWVTFGDGARGQRLPTGAVITADYRFGAGAAAPPAGMVTQMVTPIKGVTALVNPLAAFGGADAEDEDAIKTYAPRSALMLGRAVSLLNYEAVAANTSGVTAAKAEWRWVGTQQRPVVKLWYIGDANLAAPIKDRLVAVSAEGVPFEVAPATAVSLCADHRRDNGCALMSPTTWPVMSKRR
;
A
#
# COMPACT_ATOMS: atom_id res chain seq x y z
N MET A 1 -0.30 5.61 -4.16
CA MET A 1 -0.20 7.09 -4.09
C MET A 1 -0.43 7.62 -5.49
N GLN A 2 -1.37 8.54 -5.68
CA GLN A 2 -1.44 9.31 -6.92
C GLN A 2 -0.39 10.41 -6.83
N SER A 3 0.42 10.57 -7.88
CA SER A 3 1.36 11.68 -7.95
C SER A 3 0.58 13.00 -7.95
N THR A 4 1.17 14.05 -7.37
CA THR A 4 0.61 15.42 -7.50
C THR A 4 1.06 16.11 -8.77
N LEU A 5 1.91 15.44 -9.57
CA LEU A 5 2.37 15.92 -10.86
C LEU A 5 1.21 15.99 -11.85
N THR A 6 1.01 17.16 -12.42
CA THR A 6 0.13 17.37 -13.58
C THR A 6 0.96 17.88 -14.75
N VAL A 7 0.76 17.27 -15.92
CA VAL A 7 1.51 17.61 -17.14
C VAL A 7 0.55 18.18 -18.18
N ARG A 8 0.93 19.31 -18.77
CA ARG A 8 0.25 19.93 -19.91
C ARG A 8 1.16 20.00 -21.11
N VAL A 9 0.61 19.74 -22.30
CA VAL A 9 1.29 19.91 -23.60
C VAL A 9 0.49 20.91 -24.41
N ASP A 10 1.12 22.01 -24.79
CA ASP A 10 0.47 23.17 -25.44
C ASP A 10 -0.79 23.65 -24.68
N GLY A 11 -0.73 23.59 -23.34
CA GLY A 11 -1.83 23.97 -22.45
C GLY A 11 -2.91 22.89 -22.24
N VAL A 12 -2.88 21.78 -22.99
CA VAL A 12 -3.82 20.67 -22.84
C VAL A 12 -3.34 19.73 -21.73
N LEU A 13 -4.22 19.39 -20.78
CA LEU A 13 -3.92 18.45 -19.70
C LEU A 13 -3.83 17.01 -20.23
N TRP A 14 -2.71 16.34 -19.94
CA TRP A 14 -2.51 14.92 -20.23
C TRP A 14 -2.83 14.07 -19.01
N THR A 15 -3.13 12.79 -19.24
CA THR A 15 -3.53 11.87 -18.17
C THR A 15 -2.37 10.96 -17.75
N GLU A 16 -2.04 10.95 -16.46
CA GLU A 16 -1.10 9.97 -15.92
C GLU A 16 -1.73 8.57 -15.95
N VAL A 17 -1.02 7.61 -16.54
CA VAL A 17 -1.40 6.21 -16.51
C VAL A 17 -0.28 5.38 -15.90
N PRO A 18 -0.57 4.23 -15.26
CA PRO A 18 0.48 3.40 -14.67
C PRO A 18 1.34 2.69 -15.72
N ARG A 19 0.84 2.56 -16.97
CA ARG A 19 1.52 1.91 -18.10
C ARG A 19 0.82 2.24 -19.43
N PHE A 20 1.57 2.16 -20.52
CA PHE A 20 1.03 2.31 -21.89
C PHE A 20 0.32 1.07 -22.45
N TYR A 21 0.42 -0.10 -21.78
CA TYR A 21 -0.26 -1.30 -22.26
C TYR A 21 -1.78 -1.14 -22.22
N GLY A 22 -2.45 -1.41 -23.35
CA GLY A 22 -3.90 -1.27 -23.51
C GLY A 22 -4.35 0.17 -23.77
N ARG A 23 -3.45 1.06 -24.17
CA ARG A 23 -3.73 2.44 -24.54
C ARG A 23 -3.75 2.62 -26.05
N GLU A 24 -4.66 3.45 -26.52
CA GLU A 24 -4.82 3.75 -27.94
C GLU A 24 -3.74 4.74 -28.41
N ALA A 25 -3.48 4.77 -29.72
CA ALA A 25 -2.42 5.55 -30.33
C ALA A 25 -2.61 7.08 -30.21
N ASP A 26 -3.84 7.55 -30.05
CA ASP A 26 -4.24 8.95 -29.96
C ASP A 26 -4.52 9.41 -28.52
N GLU A 27 -4.39 8.52 -27.53
CA GLU A 27 -4.67 8.84 -26.14
C GLU A 27 -3.57 9.75 -25.55
N ALA A 28 -3.94 10.95 -25.10
CA ALA A 28 -3.01 11.92 -24.49
C ALA A 28 -2.60 11.50 -23.06
N VAL A 29 -1.69 10.52 -22.98
CA VAL A 29 -1.25 9.90 -21.73
C VAL A 29 0.27 9.99 -21.50
N TYR A 30 0.66 10.03 -20.23
CA TYR A 30 2.06 9.92 -19.80
C TYR A 30 2.21 8.92 -18.65
N ILE A 31 3.44 8.45 -18.45
CA ILE A 31 3.83 7.67 -17.27
C ILE A 31 4.93 8.41 -16.51
N ILE A 32 4.98 8.17 -15.20
CA ILE A 32 6.06 8.66 -14.33
C ILE A 32 6.90 7.46 -13.89
N ARG A 33 8.22 7.62 -13.93
CA ARG A 33 9.16 6.69 -13.30
C ARG A 33 10.08 7.49 -12.41
N GLN A 34 10.41 6.94 -11.24
CA GLN A 34 11.43 7.50 -10.38
C GLN A 34 12.66 6.58 -10.46
N ASP A 35 13.85 7.14 -10.48
CA ASP A 35 15.09 6.38 -10.34
C ASP A 35 15.57 6.31 -8.88
N ASP A 36 16.67 5.58 -8.67
CA ASP A 36 17.25 5.34 -7.35
C ASP A 36 17.88 6.60 -6.74
N GLU A 37 18.13 7.64 -7.55
CA GLU A 37 18.66 8.94 -7.14
C GLU A 37 17.54 9.90 -6.71
N GLY A 38 16.28 9.50 -6.91
CA GLY A 38 15.09 10.28 -6.55
C GLY A 38 14.58 11.18 -7.68
N ASP A 39 15.20 11.13 -8.85
CA ASP A 39 14.78 11.91 -10.01
C ASP A 39 13.55 11.29 -10.67
N SER A 40 12.61 12.14 -11.06
CA SER A 40 11.35 11.74 -11.69
C SER A 40 11.37 12.00 -13.19
N TRP A 41 11.18 10.94 -13.96
CA TRP A 41 11.15 10.93 -15.42
C TRP A 41 9.71 10.81 -15.92
N VAL A 42 9.28 11.80 -16.72
CA VAL A 42 8.02 11.75 -17.46
C VAL A 42 8.26 11.16 -18.84
N THR A 43 7.54 10.11 -19.18
CA THR A 43 7.60 9.48 -20.51
C THR A 43 6.24 9.60 -21.19
N PHE A 44 6.23 9.95 -22.47
CA PHE A 44 5.04 10.06 -23.31
C PHE A 44 4.92 8.87 -24.26
N GLY A 45 3.76 8.74 -24.90
CA GLY A 45 3.51 7.69 -25.89
C GLY A 45 4.38 7.81 -27.14
N ASP A 46 4.46 6.72 -27.89
CA ASP A 46 5.24 6.62 -29.13
C ASP A 46 4.38 6.77 -30.40
N GLY A 47 3.06 6.92 -30.25
CA GLY A 47 2.09 6.97 -31.34
C GLY A 47 1.55 5.59 -31.75
N ALA A 48 2.03 4.51 -31.12
CA ALA A 48 1.40 3.18 -31.20
C ALA A 48 0.67 2.84 -29.89
N ARG A 49 1.22 3.26 -28.75
CA ARG A 49 0.61 3.13 -27.42
C ARG A 49 0.70 4.47 -26.69
N GLY A 50 -0.37 5.23 -26.74
CA GLY A 50 -0.41 6.62 -26.32
C GLY A 50 0.10 7.58 -27.39
N GLN A 51 -0.42 8.80 -27.34
CA GLN A 51 -0.12 9.88 -28.27
C GLN A 51 1.35 10.26 -28.21
N ARG A 52 1.98 10.32 -29.39
CA ARG A 52 3.31 10.91 -29.55
C ARG A 52 3.23 12.42 -29.42
N LEU A 53 4.18 13.01 -28.71
CA LEU A 53 4.32 14.46 -28.65
C LEU A 53 4.43 15.08 -30.06
N PRO A 54 3.64 16.13 -30.35
CA PRO A 54 3.83 16.92 -31.56
C PRO A 54 5.23 17.55 -31.60
N THR A 55 5.76 17.74 -32.81
CA THR A 55 7.06 18.41 -32.95
C THR A 55 6.95 19.87 -32.53
N GLY A 56 7.84 20.32 -31.65
CA GLY A 56 7.85 21.70 -31.14
C GLY A 56 6.85 22.00 -30.03
N ALA A 57 6.19 20.97 -29.46
CA ALA A 57 5.24 21.15 -28.38
C ALA A 57 5.88 21.72 -27.10
N VAL A 58 5.17 22.61 -26.42
CA VAL A 58 5.57 23.19 -25.14
C VAL A 58 5.02 22.33 -24.00
N ILE A 59 5.90 21.87 -23.12
CA ILE A 59 5.53 21.03 -21.98
C ILE A 59 5.59 21.86 -20.70
N THR A 60 4.55 21.81 -19.89
CA THR A 60 4.49 22.44 -18.56
C THR A 60 4.10 21.40 -17.52
N ALA A 61 4.80 21.40 -16.39
CA ALA A 61 4.59 20.46 -15.29
C ALA A 61 4.37 21.23 -13.98
N ASP A 62 3.26 20.96 -13.31
CA ASP A 62 2.99 21.45 -11.95
C ASP A 62 3.11 20.27 -10.99
N TYR A 63 3.94 20.39 -9.96
CA TYR A 63 4.13 19.35 -8.94
C TYR A 63 4.38 19.97 -7.57
N ARG A 64 4.25 19.14 -6.53
CA ARG A 64 4.60 19.53 -5.17
C ARG A 64 5.90 18.86 -4.78
N PHE A 65 6.80 19.63 -4.18
CA PHE A 65 7.99 19.14 -3.49
C PHE A 65 7.86 19.51 -2.00
N GLY A 66 8.40 18.67 -1.11
CA GLY A 66 8.23 18.83 0.33
C GLY A 66 9.39 18.24 1.12
N ALA A 67 9.43 18.54 2.42
CA ALA A 67 10.53 18.20 3.32
C ALA A 67 10.46 16.78 3.93
N GLY A 68 9.76 15.85 3.27
CA GLY A 68 9.60 14.48 3.77
C GLY A 68 8.82 14.40 5.08
N ALA A 69 9.36 13.70 6.08
CA ALA A 69 8.76 13.54 7.40
C ALA A 69 8.79 14.83 8.25
N ALA A 70 9.62 15.82 7.88
CA ALA A 70 9.67 17.08 8.58
C ALA A 70 8.35 17.86 8.40
N ALA A 71 7.63 18.05 9.49
CA ALA A 71 6.35 18.75 9.51
C ALA A 71 6.35 19.91 10.52
N PRO A 72 5.74 21.07 10.20
CA PRO A 72 5.62 22.17 11.14
C PRO A 72 4.90 21.74 12.44
N PRO A 73 5.45 22.05 13.63
CA PRO A 73 4.78 21.77 14.89
C PRO A 73 3.53 22.66 15.08
N ALA A 74 2.75 22.34 16.11
CA ALA A 74 1.60 23.15 16.52
C ALA A 74 2.00 24.63 16.70
N GLY A 75 1.17 25.54 16.19
CA GLY A 75 1.35 26.98 16.30
C GLY A 75 2.32 27.62 15.29
N MET A 76 3.04 26.86 14.46
CA MET A 76 3.98 27.44 13.48
C MET A 76 3.31 27.98 12.21
N VAL A 77 2.14 27.45 11.83
CA VAL A 77 1.41 27.94 10.65
C VAL A 77 0.47 29.06 11.10
N THR A 78 0.88 30.30 10.87
CA THR A 78 0.18 31.51 11.35
C THR A 78 -0.24 32.47 10.24
N GLN A 79 0.27 32.28 9.02
CA GLN A 79 -0.02 33.15 7.88
C GLN A 79 -1.13 32.57 6.99
N MET A 80 -2.03 33.45 6.56
CA MET A 80 -3.05 33.16 5.54
C MET A 80 -2.54 33.61 4.16
N VAL A 81 -2.56 32.69 3.19
CA VAL A 81 -2.20 33.02 1.79
C VAL A 81 -3.27 33.91 1.15
N THR A 82 -4.54 33.68 1.50
CA THR A 82 -5.67 34.51 1.05
C THR A 82 -6.36 35.12 2.27
N PRO A 83 -6.40 36.45 2.42
CA PRO A 83 -7.07 37.09 3.55
C PRO A 83 -8.58 36.82 3.55
N ILE A 84 -9.13 36.40 4.69
CA ILE A 84 -10.58 36.22 4.88
C ILE A 84 -11.11 37.38 5.72
N LYS A 85 -12.12 38.08 5.20
CA LYS A 85 -12.72 39.23 5.89
C LYS A 85 -13.29 38.80 7.25
N GLY A 86 -12.89 39.49 8.32
CA GLY A 86 -13.34 39.21 9.69
C GLY A 86 -12.50 38.19 10.47
N VAL A 87 -11.51 37.56 9.84
CA VAL A 87 -10.56 36.65 10.51
C VAL A 87 -9.29 37.43 10.84
N THR A 88 -8.95 37.54 12.12
CA THR A 88 -7.81 38.32 12.62
C THR A 88 -6.56 37.49 12.88
N ALA A 89 -6.72 36.19 13.14
CA ALA A 89 -5.62 35.27 13.38
C ALA A 89 -5.97 33.86 12.87
N LEU A 90 -4.96 33.19 12.35
CA LEU A 90 -4.98 31.76 12.02
C LEU A 90 -3.95 31.09 12.93
N VAL A 91 -4.33 29.99 13.56
CA VAL A 91 -3.40 29.13 14.29
C VAL A 91 -3.68 27.68 13.91
N ASN A 92 -2.60 26.92 13.71
CA ASN A 92 -2.69 25.47 13.63
C ASN A 92 -2.55 24.87 15.05
N PRO A 93 -3.61 24.35 15.69
CA PRO A 93 -3.54 23.83 17.06
C PRO A 93 -2.79 22.49 17.17
N LEU A 94 -2.56 21.78 16.07
CA LEU A 94 -1.90 20.47 16.06
C LEU A 94 -0.63 20.51 15.20
N ALA A 95 0.28 19.56 15.36
CA ALA A 95 1.36 19.42 14.39
C ALA A 95 0.78 19.02 13.03
N ALA A 96 1.37 19.52 11.94
CA ALA A 96 1.07 18.98 10.62
C ALA A 96 1.50 17.50 10.56
N PHE A 97 0.75 16.68 9.83
CA PHE A 97 0.99 15.24 9.72
C PHE A 97 0.77 14.76 8.29
N GLY A 98 1.28 13.57 7.96
CA GLY A 98 1.11 12.93 6.65
C GLY A 98 2.28 13.09 5.68
N GLY A 99 3.31 13.86 6.05
CA GLY A 99 4.62 13.80 5.39
C GLY A 99 5.42 12.58 5.86
N ALA A 100 6.13 11.92 4.96
CA ALA A 100 7.04 10.83 5.25
C ALA A 100 8.28 10.99 4.37
N ASP A 101 9.43 10.53 4.86
CA ASP A 101 10.64 10.44 4.05
C ASP A 101 10.47 9.37 2.97
N ALA A 102 11.36 9.40 1.97
CA ALA A 102 11.41 8.35 0.97
C ALA A 102 11.60 6.97 1.64
N GLU A 103 11.00 5.93 1.06
CA GLU A 103 11.22 4.56 1.54
C GLU A 103 12.70 4.19 1.41
N ASP A 104 13.23 3.52 2.44
CA ASP A 104 14.61 3.05 2.48
C ASP A 104 14.87 1.92 1.47
N GLU A 105 16.09 1.81 0.95
CA GLU A 105 16.47 0.83 -0.06
C GLU A 105 16.25 -0.62 0.40
N ASP A 106 16.53 -0.95 1.66
CA ASP A 106 16.34 -2.31 2.19
C ASP A 106 14.84 -2.64 2.36
N ALA A 107 14.03 -1.63 2.69
CA ALA A 107 12.58 -1.74 2.66
C ALA A 107 12.09 -1.98 1.23
N ILE A 108 12.57 -1.20 0.24
CA ILE A 108 12.25 -1.37 -1.18
C ILE A 108 12.63 -2.78 -1.65
N LYS A 109 13.83 -3.29 -1.34
CA LYS A 109 14.24 -4.66 -1.69
C LYS A 109 13.31 -5.72 -1.09
N THR A 110 12.76 -5.48 0.09
CA THR A 110 11.85 -6.40 0.77
C THR A 110 10.42 -6.33 0.21
N TYR A 111 9.94 -5.14 -0.16
CA TYR A 111 8.55 -4.90 -0.57
C TYR A 111 8.36 -4.86 -2.10
N ALA A 112 9.30 -4.35 -2.88
CA ALA A 112 9.20 -4.25 -4.33
C ALA A 112 8.98 -5.60 -5.05
N PRO A 113 9.65 -6.71 -4.69
CA PRO A 113 9.38 -8.00 -5.31
C PRO A 113 7.95 -8.50 -5.06
N ARG A 114 7.31 -8.08 -3.95
CA ARG A 114 5.93 -8.48 -3.63
C ARG A 114 4.91 -7.83 -4.56
N SER A 115 5.21 -6.65 -5.12
CA SER A 115 4.35 -6.02 -6.13
C SER A 115 4.49 -6.71 -7.50
N ALA A 116 5.70 -7.16 -7.85
CA ALA A 116 5.96 -7.93 -9.08
C ALA A 116 5.30 -9.32 -9.07
N LEU A 117 5.21 -9.97 -7.90
CA LEU A 117 4.46 -11.21 -7.74
C LEU A 117 2.96 -11.06 -8.03
N MET A 118 2.44 -9.83 -8.06
CA MET A 118 1.01 -9.61 -8.21
C MET A 118 0.52 -9.43 -9.63
N LEU A 119 1.31 -9.31 -10.72
CA LEU A 119 0.87 -9.25 -12.14
C LEU A 119 -0.60 -8.78 -12.46
N GLY A 120 -1.18 -7.85 -11.69
CA GLY A 120 -2.62 -7.53 -11.70
C GLY A 120 -3.59 -8.55 -11.06
N ARG A 121 -3.13 -9.71 -10.55
CA ARG A 121 -3.89 -10.72 -9.80
C ARG A 121 -3.04 -11.41 -8.70
N ALA A 122 -3.55 -11.49 -7.48
CA ALA A 122 -2.97 -12.30 -6.40
C ALA A 122 -3.30 -13.79 -6.62
N VAL A 123 -2.25 -14.63 -6.65
CA VAL A 123 -2.39 -16.08 -6.93
C VAL A 123 -1.64 -16.95 -5.92
N SER A 124 -0.75 -16.39 -5.12
CA SER A 124 0.04 -17.10 -4.11
C SER A 124 -0.38 -16.75 -2.69
N LEU A 125 -0.09 -17.64 -1.73
CA LEU A 125 -0.33 -17.38 -0.29
C LEU A 125 0.40 -16.12 0.19
N LEU A 126 1.64 -15.91 -0.27
CA LEU A 126 2.44 -14.74 0.08
C LEU A 126 1.81 -13.44 -0.45
N ASN A 127 1.15 -13.49 -1.61
CA ASN A 127 0.42 -12.34 -2.14
C ASN A 127 -0.78 -12.02 -1.25
N TYR A 128 -1.54 -13.02 -0.82
CA TYR A 128 -2.68 -12.81 0.08
C TYR A 128 -2.24 -12.24 1.44
N GLU A 129 -1.12 -12.71 1.99
CA GLU A 129 -0.50 -12.14 3.19
C GLU A 129 -0.14 -10.65 2.98
N ALA A 130 0.46 -10.31 1.84
CA ALA A 130 0.84 -8.93 1.53
C ALA A 130 -0.38 -8.01 1.37
N VAL A 131 -1.46 -8.47 0.73
CA VAL A 131 -2.73 -7.70 0.62
C VAL A 131 -3.30 -7.40 1.99
N ALA A 132 -3.33 -8.39 2.88
CA ALA A 132 -3.84 -8.21 4.23
C ALA A 132 -2.93 -7.27 5.05
N ALA A 133 -1.60 -7.43 4.97
CA ALA A 133 -0.64 -6.59 5.66
C ALA A 133 -0.69 -5.11 5.21
N ASN A 134 -1.09 -4.84 3.96
CA ASN A 134 -1.25 -3.49 3.43
C ASN A 134 -2.61 -2.84 3.75
N THR A 135 -3.35 -3.40 4.71
CA THR A 135 -4.60 -2.83 5.24
C THR A 135 -4.28 -2.08 6.52
N SER A 136 -4.67 -0.80 6.60
CA SER A 136 -4.44 0.03 7.79
C SER A 136 -5.01 -0.65 9.04
N GLY A 137 -4.22 -0.68 10.11
CA GLY A 137 -4.58 -1.37 11.37
C GLY A 137 -4.16 -2.84 11.43
N VAL A 138 -3.58 -3.41 10.37
CA VAL A 138 -2.96 -4.76 10.39
C VAL A 138 -1.48 -4.66 10.72
N THR A 139 -1.03 -5.40 11.74
CA THR A 139 0.39 -5.48 12.13
C THR A 139 1.09 -6.71 11.55
N ALA A 140 0.36 -7.82 11.37
CA ALA A 140 0.89 -9.05 10.79
C ALA A 140 -0.23 -9.86 10.13
N ALA A 141 0.11 -10.64 9.11
CA ALA A 141 -0.82 -11.54 8.44
C ALA A 141 -0.13 -12.84 8.02
N LYS A 142 -0.87 -13.95 8.02
CA LYS A 142 -0.42 -15.27 7.58
C LYS A 142 -1.52 -15.98 6.81
N ALA A 143 -1.19 -16.64 5.71
CA ALA A 143 -2.13 -17.38 4.88
C ALA A 143 -1.63 -18.81 4.64
N GLU A 144 -2.56 -19.76 4.62
CA GLU A 144 -2.29 -21.13 4.20
C GLU A 144 -3.49 -21.76 3.50
N TRP A 145 -3.25 -22.83 2.75
CA TRP A 145 -4.31 -23.68 2.24
C TRP A 145 -4.81 -24.62 3.33
N ARG A 146 -6.11 -24.57 3.62
CA ARG A 146 -6.80 -25.47 4.56
C ARG A 146 -7.96 -26.16 3.88
N TRP A 147 -8.09 -27.45 4.11
CA TRP A 147 -9.31 -28.16 3.76
C TRP A 147 -10.42 -27.80 4.75
N VAL A 148 -11.58 -27.35 4.26
CA VAL A 148 -12.74 -27.02 5.09
C VAL A 148 -13.83 -28.06 4.83
N GLY A 149 -14.03 -28.97 5.79
CA GLY A 149 -14.96 -30.10 5.67
C GLY A 149 -16.42 -29.69 5.44
N THR A 150 -16.86 -28.58 6.04
CA THR A 150 -18.22 -28.04 5.84
C THR A 150 -18.47 -27.49 4.45
N GLN A 151 -17.41 -27.05 3.75
CA GLN A 151 -17.48 -26.55 2.37
C GLN A 151 -17.02 -27.59 1.34
N GLN A 152 -16.53 -28.75 1.78
CA GLN A 152 -15.97 -29.82 0.95
C GLN A 152 -14.96 -29.34 -0.12
N ARG A 153 -14.15 -28.33 0.21
CA ARG A 153 -13.17 -27.73 -0.73
C ARG A 153 -11.96 -27.15 0.01
N PRO A 154 -10.80 -26.98 -0.67
CA PRO A 154 -9.67 -26.21 -0.13
C PRO A 154 -10.02 -24.72 -0.08
N VAL A 155 -9.64 -24.07 1.01
CA VAL A 155 -9.88 -22.66 1.30
C VAL A 155 -8.57 -21.99 1.66
N VAL A 156 -8.39 -20.75 1.20
CA VAL A 156 -7.30 -19.90 1.70
C VAL A 156 -7.73 -19.36 3.06
N LYS A 157 -7.12 -19.91 4.11
CA LYS A 157 -7.34 -19.46 5.48
C LYS A 157 -6.29 -18.39 5.79
N LEU A 158 -6.76 -17.19 6.13
CA LEU A 158 -5.91 -16.04 6.43
C LEU A 158 -6.15 -15.55 7.86
N TRP A 159 -5.08 -15.47 8.65
CA TRP A 159 -5.10 -14.90 9.98
C TRP A 159 -4.36 -13.57 10.00
N TYR A 160 -4.89 -12.61 10.76
CA TYR A 160 -4.25 -11.30 10.93
C TYR A 160 -4.20 -10.86 12.39
N ILE A 161 -3.19 -10.08 12.75
CA ILE A 161 -3.10 -9.35 14.01
C ILE A 161 -3.42 -7.88 13.71
N GLY A 162 -4.45 -7.33 14.33
CA GLY A 162 -4.89 -5.95 14.08
C GLY A 162 -6.24 -5.67 14.74
N ASP A 163 -6.91 -4.60 14.30
CA ASP A 163 -8.20 -4.19 14.85
C ASP A 163 -9.31 -5.23 14.61
N ALA A 164 -10.29 -5.28 15.52
CA ALA A 164 -11.32 -6.31 15.55
C ALA A 164 -12.23 -6.36 14.30
N ASN A 165 -12.37 -5.25 13.58
CA ASN A 165 -13.32 -5.08 12.48
C ASN A 165 -12.68 -5.14 11.07
N LEU A 166 -11.48 -5.74 10.94
CA LEU A 166 -10.75 -5.77 9.67
C LEU A 166 -10.99 -7.02 8.81
N ALA A 167 -11.63 -8.06 9.34
CA ALA A 167 -11.82 -9.32 8.61
C ALA A 167 -12.61 -9.16 7.30
N ALA A 168 -13.72 -8.42 7.32
CA ALA A 168 -14.54 -8.14 6.14
C ALA A 168 -13.80 -7.29 5.09
N PRO A 169 -13.24 -6.09 5.41
CA PRO A 169 -12.55 -5.29 4.42
C PRO A 169 -11.29 -5.96 3.85
N ILE A 170 -10.57 -6.76 4.66
CA ILE A 170 -9.47 -7.58 4.15
C ILE A 170 -9.98 -8.61 3.12
N LYS A 171 -11.09 -9.29 3.43
CA LYS A 171 -11.70 -10.27 2.53
C LYS A 171 -12.15 -9.64 1.21
N ASP A 172 -12.81 -8.49 1.27
CA ASP A 172 -13.28 -7.78 0.06
C ASP A 172 -12.10 -7.38 -0.83
N ARG A 173 -11.02 -6.88 -0.21
CA ARG A 173 -9.80 -6.53 -0.94
C ARG A 173 -9.12 -7.74 -1.56
N LEU A 174 -9.07 -8.87 -0.86
CA LEU A 174 -8.55 -10.13 -1.40
C LEU A 174 -9.37 -10.58 -2.62
N VAL A 175 -10.70 -10.57 -2.53
CA VAL A 175 -11.57 -10.95 -3.66
C VAL A 175 -11.35 -10.02 -4.85
N ALA A 176 -11.24 -8.71 -4.64
CA ALA A 176 -11.03 -7.72 -5.70
C ALA A 176 -9.73 -7.92 -6.48
N VAL A 177 -8.70 -8.48 -5.86
CA VAL A 177 -7.39 -8.70 -6.49
C VAL A 177 -7.13 -10.16 -6.87
N SER A 178 -8.04 -11.09 -6.59
CA SER A 178 -7.82 -12.53 -6.81
C SER A 178 -8.60 -13.07 -8.00
N ALA A 179 -8.49 -14.38 -8.25
CA ALA A 179 -9.37 -15.03 -9.19
C ALA A 179 -10.81 -15.14 -8.70
N GLU A 180 -11.76 -15.05 -9.63
CA GLU A 180 -13.16 -15.25 -9.32
C GLU A 180 -13.33 -16.67 -8.76
N GLY A 181 -14.10 -16.79 -7.68
CA GLY A 181 -14.38 -18.07 -7.03
C GLY A 181 -13.31 -18.57 -6.06
N VAL A 182 -12.22 -17.83 -5.82
CA VAL A 182 -11.23 -18.22 -4.78
C VAL A 182 -11.89 -18.13 -3.40
N PRO A 183 -11.97 -19.25 -2.65
CA PRO A 183 -12.60 -19.27 -1.34
C PRO A 183 -11.65 -18.74 -0.27
N PHE A 184 -12.01 -17.60 0.34
CA PHE A 184 -11.28 -16.99 1.45
C PHE A 184 -12.04 -17.12 2.77
N GLU A 185 -11.30 -17.48 3.82
CA GLU A 185 -11.76 -17.39 5.20
C GLU A 185 -10.76 -16.57 6.01
N VAL A 186 -11.18 -15.36 6.39
CA VAL A 186 -10.33 -14.38 7.10
C VAL A 186 -10.77 -14.33 8.56
N ALA A 187 -9.83 -14.43 9.49
CA ALA A 187 -10.10 -14.36 10.92
C ALA A 187 -8.98 -13.63 11.68
N PRO A 188 -9.27 -12.97 12.80
CA PRO A 188 -8.22 -12.49 13.69
C PRO A 188 -7.41 -13.67 14.23
N ALA A 189 -6.11 -13.47 14.41
CA ALA A 189 -5.23 -14.45 15.03
C ALA A 189 -5.55 -14.57 16.53
N THR A 190 -5.64 -15.80 17.02
CA THR A 190 -5.80 -16.05 18.46
C THR A 190 -4.42 -16.15 19.10
N ALA A 191 -4.18 -15.36 20.14
CA ALA A 191 -2.93 -15.46 20.90
C ALA A 191 -2.85 -16.83 21.58
N VAL A 192 -1.73 -17.53 21.38
CA VAL A 192 -1.42 -18.76 22.10
C VAL A 192 -0.34 -18.42 23.13
N SER A 193 -0.65 -18.64 24.41
CA SER A 193 0.32 -18.49 25.49
C SER A 193 1.42 -19.55 25.33
N LEU A 194 2.65 -19.12 25.08
CA LEU A 194 3.80 -20.02 25.14
C LEU A 194 4.38 -19.94 26.56
N CYS A 195 4.22 -21.01 27.33
CA CYS A 195 4.97 -21.17 28.58
C CYS A 195 6.44 -21.42 28.23
N ALA A 196 7.25 -20.36 28.21
CA ALA A 196 8.69 -20.49 28.19
C ALA A 196 9.17 -20.79 29.62
N ASP A 197 9.40 -22.07 29.92
CA ASP A 197 10.03 -22.48 31.17
C ASP A 197 11.50 -22.05 31.16
N HIS A 198 11.83 -21.06 32.00
CA HIS A 198 13.21 -20.72 32.34
C HIS A 198 13.41 -20.77 33.85
N ARG A 199 12.94 -21.83 34.51
CA ARG A 199 13.46 -22.38 35.78
C ARG A 199 12.56 -23.53 36.22
N ARG A 200 13.21 -24.66 36.51
CA ARG A 200 12.66 -25.79 37.29
C ARG A 200 11.67 -25.28 38.33
N ASP A 201 10.39 -25.61 38.17
CA ASP A 201 9.57 -26.29 39.17
C ASP A 201 8.12 -26.44 38.68
N ASN A 202 7.79 -27.70 38.40
CA ASN A 202 6.48 -28.38 38.49
C ASN A 202 5.21 -27.66 37.98
N GLY A 203 4.81 -28.04 36.76
CA GLY A 203 3.39 -28.24 36.43
C GLY A 203 2.97 -27.72 35.06
N CYS A 204 3.12 -28.51 34.00
CA CYS A 204 2.43 -28.28 32.73
C CYS A 204 1.89 -29.61 32.19
N ALA A 205 0.57 -29.77 32.13
CA ALA A 205 -0.08 -30.97 31.62
C ALA A 205 -0.83 -30.68 30.31
N LEU A 206 -0.42 -31.45 29.29
CA LEU A 206 -1.09 -31.88 28.06
C LEU A 206 -1.29 -30.87 26.91
N MET A 207 -0.45 -31.11 25.88
CA MET A 207 -0.62 -30.72 24.49
C MET A 207 -1.80 -31.44 23.81
N SER A 208 -2.39 -30.79 22.81
CA SER A 208 -2.97 -31.45 21.62
C SER A 208 -2.80 -30.54 20.39
N PRO A 209 -2.67 -31.09 19.16
CA PRO A 209 -1.77 -30.55 18.16
C PRO A 209 -2.47 -29.66 17.14
N THR A 210 -1.95 -28.46 16.91
CA THR A 210 -1.90 -27.85 15.58
C THR A 210 -0.66 -26.98 15.58
N THR A 211 0.46 -27.54 15.15
CA THR A 211 1.78 -26.91 15.15
C THR A 211 1.77 -25.64 14.32
N TRP A 212 1.75 -24.50 15.01
CA TRP A 212 2.09 -23.19 14.45
C TRP A 212 3.62 -23.05 14.38
N PRO A 213 4.20 -22.46 13.33
CA PRO A 213 5.44 -21.73 13.47
C PRO A 213 5.13 -20.41 14.18
N VAL A 214 5.72 -20.24 15.37
CA VAL A 214 5.59 -19.08 16.26
C VAL A 214 5.94 -17.79 15.53
N MET A 215 4.97 -16.90 15.30
CA MET A 215 5.27 -15.50 15.03
C MET A 215 5.52 -14.79 16.37
N SER A 216 6.80 -14.55 16.66
CA SER A 216 7.22 -13.78 17.83
C SER A 216 7.23 -12.28 17.50
N LYS A 217 6.60 -11.49 18.36
CA LYS A 217 6.73 -10.02 18.38
C LYS A 217 7.98 -9.68 19.18
N ARG A 218 9.07 -9.27 18.52
CA ARG A 218 10.16 -8.59 19.24
C ARG A 218 9.71 -7.16 19.54
N ARG A 219 9.87 -6.74 20.80
CA ARG A 219 9.72 -5.35 21.23
C ARG A 219 10.81 -4.50 20.63
#